data_AF-A0A077WWI9-F1
#
_entry.id   AF-A0A077WWI9-F1
#
_cell.length_a   1.000
_cell.length_b   1.000
_cell.length_c   1.000
_cell.angle_alpha   90.00
_cell.angle_beta   90.00
_cell.angle_gamma   90.00
#
_symmetry.space_group_name_H-M   'P 1'
#
loop_
_entity.id
_entity.type
_entity.pdbx_description
1 polymer ?
#
loop_
_entity_poly.entity_id
_entity_poly.type
_entity_poly.pdbx_seq_one_letter_code
_entity_poly.pdbx_strand_id
1 'polypeptide(L)'
;MSFITGFKKNLNRAGTTLMQRTGVVDRTVDSEFDEEYERFKTLEKKAEKLTKEAKGYLDAMRAMTGTQLRISQTIGHFYDDTVIMGPGGQEYKKVIEKMDEETKTEMDQAFRATVLEPLSRFCSYFPEVNEAVKRRQKKLLDYDAHRSKVRKLIDKPSEDPQRLPRAEQEANMAREMYEGLNSILIADLPKVVELRVPYLDPTFEALVKAQLQFCQSSYEQLEGLRHHFPPETDASDRRVDDVLQQMRELSICGNF
;
A
#
# COMPACT_ATOMS: atom_id res chain seq x y z
N MET A 1 33.35 -8.23 -21.74
CA MET A 1 34.14 -7.23 -20.98
C MET A 1 33.37 -6.53 -19.86
N SER A 2 32.05 -6.27 -19.97
CA SER A 2 31.25 -5.52 -18.96
C SER A 2 30.95 -6.27 -17.64
N PHE A 3 30.70 -7.58 -17.68
CA PHE A 3 30.36 -8.37 -16.47
C PHE A 3 31.51 -8.47 -15.46
N ILE A 4 32.73 -8.74 -15.92
CA ILE A 4 33.92 -8.92 -15.06
C ILE A 4 34.31 -7.60 -14.38
N THR A 5 34.19 -6.48 -15.09
CA THR A 5 34.45 -5.15 -14.54
C THR A 5 33.36 -4.72 -13.54
N GLY A 6 32.10 -5.09 -13.77
CA GLY A 6 31.01 -4.88 -12.80
C GLY A 6 31.19 -5.70 -11.51
N PHE A 7 31.58 -6.97 -11.62
CA PHE A 7 31.83 -7.85 -10.48
C PHE A 7 32.99 -7.34 -9.62
N LYS A 8 34.10 -6.93 -10.24
CA LYS A 8 35.26 -6.35 -9.56
C LYS A 8 34.90 -5.06 -8.79
N LYS A 9 34.07 -4.19 -9.38
CA LYS A 9 33.60 -2.96 -8.71
C LYS A 9 32.72 -3.27 -7.49
N ASN A 10 31.83 -4.26 -7.59
CA ASN A 10 30.97 -4.65 -6.46
C ASN A 10 31.76 -5.23 -5.28
N LEU A 11 32.77 -6.06 -5.55
CA LEU A 11 33.69 -6.58 -4.52
C LEU A 11 34.46 -5.45 -3.82
N ASN A 12 34.99 -4.50 -4.59
CA ASN A 12 35.69 -3.35 -4.02
C ASN A 12 34.78 -2.51 -3.11
N ARG A 13 33.53 -2.26 -3.52
CA ARG A 13 32.55 -1.53 -2.71
C ARG A 13 32.20 -2.26 -1.42
N ALA A 14 32.04 -3.58 -1.46
CA ALA A 14 31.82 -4.38 -0.25
C ALA A 14 32.99 -4.25 0.73
N GLY A 15 34.22 -4.24 0.21
CA GLY A 15 35.42 -3.95 1.00
C GLY A 15 35.39 -2.55 1.62
N THR A 16 35.04 -1.51 0.87
CA THR A 16 34.92 -0.14 1.39
C THR A 16 33.88 -0.03 2.51
N THR A 17 32.71 -0.63 2.35
CA THR A 17 31.66 -0.65 3.38
C THR A 17 32.15 -1.28 4.69
N LEU A 18 32.91 -2.39 4.60
CA LEU A 18 33.50 -3.02 5.78
C LEU A 18 34.52 -2.08 6.44
N MET A 19 35.38 -1.43 5.66
CA MET A 19 36.40 -0.50 6.18
C MET A 19 35.82 0.76 6.81
N GLN A 20 34.69 1.25 6.31
CA GLN A 20 33.96 2.36 6.95
C GLN A 20 33.44 1.96 8.33
N ARG A 21 32.90 0.73 8.46
CA ARG A 21 32.42 0.21 9.75
C ARG A 21 33.55 0.02 10.77
N THR A 22 34.76 -0.26 10.32
CA THR A 22 35.95 -0.38 11.20
C THR A 22 36.70 0.93 11.41
N GLY A 23 36.20 2.07 10.87
CA GLY A 23 36.83 3.39 11.01
C GLY A 23 38.11 3.59 10.18
N VAL A 24 38.43 2.66 9.29
CA VAL A 24 39.66 2.70 8.46
C VAL A 24 39.49 3.63 7.24
N VAL A 25 38.24 3.89 6.83
CA VAL A 25 37.88 4.80 5.74
C VAL A 25 36.86 5.81 6.27
N ASP A 26 37.14 7.10 6.09
CA ASP A 26 36.20 8.16 6.46
C ASP A 26 34.91 8.04 5.63
N ARG A 27 33.77 8.12 6.31
CA ARG A 27 32.44 8.09 5.70
C ARG A 27 31.97 9.51 5.42
N THR A 28 31.53 9.76 4.19
CA THR A 28 30.82 11.00 3.86
C THR A 28 29.41 10.99 4.46
N VAL A 29 28.98 12.12 5.02
CA VAL A 29 27.67 12.33 5.65
C VAL A 29 26.94 13.44 4.91
N ASP A 30 25.73 13.17 4.45
CA ASP A 30 24.96 14.07 3.59
C ASP A 30 23.59 14.34 4.23
N SER A 31 23.54 15.22 5.22
CA SER A 31 22.35 15.44 6.05
C SER A 31 21.12 15.86 5.25
N GLU A 32 21.31 16.72 4.24
CA GLU A 32 20.24 17.17 3.34
C GLU A 32 19.64 16.02 2.52
N PHE A 33 20.48 15.13 1.99
CA PHE A 33 20.00 13.94 1.30
C PHE A 33 19.29 12.99 2.27
N ASP A 34 19.86 12.76 3.45
CA ASP A 34 19.32 11.83 4.43
C ASP A 34 17.91 12.25 4.90
N GLU A 35 17.68 13.54 5.11
CA GLU A 35 16.35 14.08 5.47
C GLU A 35 15.31 13.82 4.36
N GLU A 36 15.62 14.18 3.12
CA GLU A 36 14.69 13.99 2.00
C GLU A 36 14.47 12.50 1.66
N TYR A 37 15.49 11.69 1.83
CA TYR A 37 15.39 10.24 1.67
C TYR A 37 14.45 9.62 2.71
N GLU A 38 14.55 10.00 3.98
CA GLU A 38 13.65 9.51 5.03
C GLU A 38 12.19 9.93 4.78
N ARG A 39 11.96 11.16 4.30
CA ARG A 39 10.64 11.62 3.86
C ARG A 39 10.08 10.76 2.73
N PHE A 40 10.90 10.48 1.71
CA PHE A 40 10.54 9.58 0.60
C PHE A 40 10.22 8.16 1.08
N LYS A 41 11.07 7.56 1.92
CA LYS A 41 10.85 6.20 2.46
C LYS A 41 9.58 6.11 3.31
N THR A 42 9.27 7.17 4.04
CA THR A 42 8.01 7.27 4.79
C THR A 42 6.81 7.31 3.85
N LEU A 43 6.88 8.08 2.76
CA LEU A 43 5.83 8.13 1.74
C LEU A 43 5.62 6.77 1.09
N GLU A 44 6.70 6.14 0.61
CA GLU A 44 6.66 4.82 -0.04
C GLU A 44 5.96 3.79 0.85
N LYS A 45 6.40 3.65 2.10
CA LYS A 45 5.79 2.71 3.06
C LYS A 45 4.31 2.99 3.29
N LYS A 46 3.92 4.26 3.40
CA LYS A 46 2.52 4.66 3.62
C LYS A 46 1.66 4.36 2.39
N ALA A 47 2.15 4.65 1.19
CA ALA A 47 1.44 4.41 -0.06
C ALA A 47 1.27 2.91 -0.37
N GLU A 48 2.31 2.10 -0.15
CA GLU A 48 2.23 0.64 -0.28
C GLU A 48 1.23 0.05 0.72
N LYS A 49 1.27 0.51 1.98
CA LYS A 49 0.29 0.10 2.99
C LYS A 49 -1.12 0.49 2.55
N LEU A 50 -1.34 1.73 2.13
CA LEU A 50 -2.65 2.19 1.67
C LEU A 50 -3.19 1.34 0.52
N THR A 51 -2.35 1.02 -0.47
CA THR A 51 -2.71 0.14 -1.59
C THR A 51 -3.18 -1.24 -1.10
N LYS A 52 -2.47 -1.81 -0.13
CA LYS A 52 -2.82 -3.10 0.46
C LYS A 52 -4.15 -3.05 1.21
N GLU A 53 -4.35 -2.03 2.06
CA GLU A 53 -5.59 -1.87 2.83
C GLU A 53 -6.79 -1.60 1.91
N ALA A 54 -6.63 -0.78 0.87
CA ALA A 54 -7.68 -0.50 -0.12
C ALA A 54 -8.10 -1.77 -0.87
N LYS A 55 -7.13 -2.62 -1.24
CA LYS A 55 -7.44 -3.93 -1.83
C LYS A 55 -8.18 -4.83 -0.84
N GLY A 56 -7.72 -4.88 0.40
CA GLY A 56 -8.36 -5.63 1.48
C GLY A 56 -9.80 -5.19 1.72
N TYR A 57 -10.08 -3.88 1.65
CA TYR A 57 -11.43 -3.34 1.73
C TYR A 57 -12.33 -3.92 0.62
N LEU A 58 -11.90 -3.85 -0.65
CA LEU A 58 -12.70 -4.38 -1.77
C LEU A 58 -12.95 -5.90 -1.63
N ASP A 59 -11.93 -6.65 -1.22
CA ASP A 59 -12.06 -8.09 -0.99
C ASP A 59 -13.03 -8.40 0.17
N ALA A 60 -13.03 -7.59 1.24
CA ALA A 60 -13.96 -7.72 2.35
C ALA A 60 -15.42 -7.41 1.93
N MET A 61 -15.63 -6.40 1.07
CA MET A 61 -16.95 -6.04 0.56
C MET A 61 -17.56 -7.19 -0.26
N ARG A 62 -16.79 -7.78 -1.18
CA ARG A 62 -17.20 -8.97 -1.93
C ARG A 62 -17.52 -10.16 -1.03
N ALA A 63 -16.69 -10.37 0.00
CA ALA A 63 -16.90 -11.47 0.94
C ALA A 63 -18.18 -11.27 1.76
N MET A 64 -18.46 -10.03 2.17
CA MET A 64 -19.68 -9.66 2.90
C MET A 64 -20.93 -9.93 2.06
N THR A 65 -21.01 -9.38 0.84
CA THR A 65 -22.20 -9.54 -0.01
C THR A 65 -22.40 -10.99 -0.46
N GLY A 66 -21.31 -11.68 -0.79
CA GLY A 66 -21.37 -13.11 -1.10
C GLY A 66 -21.79 -13.96 0.09
N THR A 67 -21.49 -13.54 1.32
CA THR A 67 -21.97 -14.21 2.53
C THR A 67 -23.44 -13.90 2.79
N GLN A 68 -23.88 -12.66 2.61
CA GLN A 68 -25.30 -12.29 2.67
C GLN A 68 -26.12 -13.12 1.67
N LEU A 69 -25.62 -13.32 0.45
CA LEU A 69 -26.29 -14.16 -0.56
C LEU A 69 -26.46 -15.61 -0.10
N ARG A 70 -25.44 -16.22 0.52
CA ARG A 70 -25.59 -17.59 1.05
C ARG A 70 -26.60 -17.67 2.21
N ILE A 71 -26.65 -16.63 3.04
CA ILE A 71 -27.67 -16.51 4.10
C ILE A 71 -29.06 -16.45 3.48
N SER A 72 -29.28 -15.58 2.49
CA SER A 72 -30.59 -15.42 1.85
C SER A 72 -31.05 -16.68 1.12
N GLN A 73 -30.14 -17.40 0.45
CA GLN A 73 -30.41 -18.70 -0.15
C GLN A 73 -30.84 -19.74 0.90
N THR A 74 -30.14 -19.80 2.02
CA THR A 74 -30.45 -20.75 3.11
C THR A 74 -31.79 -20.44 3.77
N ILE A 75 -32.05 -19.16 4.08
CA ILE A 75 -33.33 -18.70 4.63
C ILE A 75 -34.47 -19.03 3.66
N GLY A 76 -34.25 -18.86 2.35
CA GLY A 76 -35.24 -19.19 1.32
C GLY A 76 -35.71 -20.64 1.33
N HIS A 77 -34.96 -21.58 1.92
CA HIS A 77 -35.41 -22.98 2.08
C HIS A 77 -36.44 -23.17 3.21
N PHE A 78 -36.48 -22.25 4.19
CA PHE A 78 -37.41 -22.32 5.32
C PHE A 78 -38.67 -21.46 5.10
N TYR A 79 -38.58 -20.46 4.23
CA TYR A 79 -39.63 -19.49 3.96
C TYR A 79 -40.20 -19.66 2.55
N ASP A 80 -40.83 -20.80 2.30
CA ASP A 80 -41.57 -21.08 1.06
C ASP A 80 -42.97 -20.44 1.07
N ASP A 81 -43.74 -20.63 -0.01
CA ASP A 81 -45.08 -20.04 -0.16
C ASP A 81 -46.11 -20.55 0.87
N THR A 82 -45.77 -21.56 1.68
CA THR A 82 -46.68 -22.15 2.65
C THR A 82 -46.67 -21.44 4.01
N VAL A 83 -45.68 -20.59 4.26
CA VAL A 83 -45.53 -19.85 5.52
C VAL A 83 -45.84 -18.36 5.37
N ILE A 84 -46.38 -17.75 6.43
CA ILE A 84 -46.84 -16.33 6.43
C ILE A 84 -45.74 -15.35 6.00
N MET A 85 -44.49 -15.65 6.34
CA MET A 85 -43.32 -14.83 6.00
C MET A 85 -42.66 -15.22 4.66
N GLY A 86 -43.23 -16.17 3.92
CA GLY A 86 -42.73 -16.64 2.63
C GLY A 86 -42.48 -15.52 1.62
N PRO A 87 -43.46 -14.64 1.36
CA PRO A 87 -43.27 -13.50 0.46
C PRO A 87 -42.12 -12.57 0.88
N GLY A 88 -41.93 -12.33 2.18
CA GLY A 88 -40.83 -11.53 2.70
C GLY A 88 -39.46 -12.21 2.54
N GLY A 89 -39.40 -13.53 2.73
CA GLY A 89 -38.19 -14.33 2.49
C GLY A 89 -37.76 -14.33 1.02
N GLN A 90 -38.72 -14.45 0.08
CA GLN A 90 -38.44 -14.36 -1.35
C GLN A 90 -37.96 -12.96 -1.76
N GLU A 91 -38.59 -11.91 -1.26
CA GLU A 91 -38.19 -10.54 -1.59
C GLU A 91 -36.82 -10.20 -0.99
N TYR A 92 -36.53 -10.64 0.24
CA TYR A 92 -35.20 -10.55 0.84
C TYR A 92 -34.13 -11.21 -0.05
N LYS A 93 -34.41 -12.42 -0.55
CA LYS A 93 -33.48 -13.10 -1.45
C LYS A 93 -33.17 -12.28 -2.71
N LYS A 94 -34.19 -11.74 -3.39
CA LYS A 94 -34.01 -10.91 -4.58
C LYS A 94 -33.20 -9.64 -4.30
N VAL A 95 -33.50 -8.96 -3.18
CA VAL A 95 -32.78 -7.76 -2.73
C VAL A 95 -31.29 -8.08 -2.53
N ILE A 96 -30.98 -9.18 -1.83
CA ILE A 96 -29.58 -9.57 -1.58
C ILE A 96 -28.87 -10.03 -2.86
N GLU A 97 -29.56 -10.74 -3.77
CA GLU A 97 -29.02 -11.11 -5.08
C GLU A 97 -28.64 -9.86 -5.89
N LYS A 98 -29.51 -8.84 -5.89
CA LYS A 98 -29.25 -7.56 -6.56
C LYS A 98 -28.07 -6.81 -5.92
N MET A 99 -28.01 -6.75 -4.60
CA MET A 99 -26.87 -6.11 -3.89
C MET A 99 -25.53 -6.80 -4.19
N ASP A 100 -25.50 -8.14 -4.24
CA ASP A 100 -24.28 -8.88 -4.57
C ASP A 100 -23.85 -8.66 -6.03
N GLU A 101 -24.80 -8.60 -6.96
CA GLU A 101 -24.52 -8.32 -8.38
C GLU A 101 -24.02 -6.90 -8.61
N GLU A 102 -24.67 -5.88 -8.03
CA GLU A 102 -24.23 -4.47 -8.08
C GLU A 102 -22.82 -4.32 -7.51
N THR A 103 -22.50 -5.07 -6.44
CA THR A 103 -21.16 -5.06 -5.85
C THR A 103 -20.12 -5.62 -6.80
N LYS A 104 -20.41 -6.74 -7.46
CA LYS A 104 -19.48 -7.42 -8.37
C LYS A 104 -19.26 -6.68 -9.69
N THR A 105 -20.28 -5.97 -10.17
CA THR A 105 -20.25 -5.33 -11.49
C THR A 105 -19.90 -3.85 -11.39
N GLU A 106 -20.67 -3.07 -10.63
CA GLU A 106 -20.54 -1.61 -10.60
C GLU A 106 -19.48 -1.17 -9.59
N MET A 107 -19.65 -1.57 -8.33
CA MET A 107 -18.73 -1.14 -7.26
C MET A 107 -17.31 -1.65 -7.53
N ASP A 108 -17.18 -2.93 -7.92
CA ASP A 108 -15.89 -3.55 -8.15
C ASP A 108 -15.07 -2.83 -9.23
N GLN A 109 -15.70 -2.62 -10.38
CA GLN A 109 -15.07 -1.98 -11.52
C GLN A 109 -14.71 -0.53 -11.21
N ALA A 110 -15.64 0.22 -10.63
CA ALA A 110 -15.42 1.61 -10.25
C ALA A 110 -14.28 1.73 -9.24
N PHE A 111 -14.28 0.92 -8.18
CA PHE A 111 -13.26 0.95 -7.13
C PHE A 111 -11.87 0.56 -7.67
N ARG A 112 -11.80 -0.45 -8.53
CA ARG A 112 -10.53 -0.84 -9.17
C ARG A 112 -9.95 0.29 -10.01
N ALA A 113 -10.75 0.85 -10.92
CA ALA A 113 -10.32 1.86 -11.87
C ALA A 113 -9.97 3.19 -11.19
N THR A 114 -10.70 3.57 -10.14
CA THR A 114 -10.58 4.91 -9.54
C THR A 114 -9.77 4.94 -8.23
N VAL A 115 -9.56 3.79 -7.59
CA VAL A 115 -8.80 3.69 -6.33
C VAL A 115 -7.57 2.80 -6.49
N LEU A 116 -7.75 1.53 -6.85
CA LEU A 116 -6.65 0.56 -6.82
C LEU A 116 -5.62 0.77 -7.92
N GLU A 117 -6.06 1.06 -9.14
CA GLU A 117 -5.16 1.31 -10.28
C GLU A 117 -4.32 2.57 -10.09
N PRO A 118 -4.89 3.74 -9.69
CA PRO A 118 -4.09 4.91 -9.34
C PRO A 118 -3.08 4.64 -8.22
N LEU A 119 -3.49 4.01 -7.12
CA LEU A 119 -2.56 3.68 -6.01
C LEU A 119 -1.42 2.76 -6.46
N SER A 120 -1.75 1.74 -7.27
CA SER A 120 -0.75 0.82 -7.82
C SER A 120 0.21 1.54 -8.77
N ARG A 121 -0.31 2.43 -9.62
CA ARG A 121 0.50 3.24 -10.53
C ARG A 121 1.41 4.21 -9.76
N PHE A 122 0.91 4.84 -8.70
CA PHE A 122 1.72 5.69 -7.84
C PHE A 122 2.90 4.90 -7.23
N CYS A 123 2.62 3.71 -6.70
CA CYS A 123 3.65 2.84 -6.13
C CYS A 123 4.64 2.33 -7.18
N SER A 124 4.23 2.20 -8.45
CA SER A 124 5.09 1.71 -9.54
C SER A 124 6.27 2.63 -9.86
N TYR A 125 6.25 3.89 -9.43
CA TYR A 125 7.36 4.84 -9.63
C TYR A 125 8.49 4.67 -8.61
N PHE A 126 8.20 4.12 -7.41
CA PHE A 126 9.19 4.02 -6.34
C PHE A 126 10.41 3.15 -6.68
N PRO A 127 10.29 2.01 -7.40
CA PRO A 127 11.45 1.23 -7.82
C PRO A 127 12.50 2.02 -8.61
N GLU A 128 12.07 2.94 -9.48
CA GLU A 128 12.98 3.79 -10.26
C GLU A 128 13.74 4.77 -9.37
N VAL A 129 13.04 5.43 -8.44
CA VAL A 129 13.66 6.32 -7.45
C VAL A 129 14.65 5.56 -6.56
N ASN A 130 14.28 4.36 -6.09
CA ASN A 130 15.17 3.49 -5.31
C ASN A 130 16.44 3.09 -6.09
N GLU A 131 16.33 2.81 -7.39
CA GLU A 131 17.50 2.51 -8.21
C GLU A 131 18.39 3.75 -8.43
N ALA A 132 17.82 4.95 -8.53
CA ALA A 132 18.59 6.20 -8.55
C ALA A 132 19.36 6.40 -7.22
N VAL A 133 18.70 6.23 -6.07
CA VAL A 133 19.35 6.27 -4.75
C VAL A 133 20.46 5.23 -4.63
N LYS A 134 20.23 4.00 -5.10
CA LYS A 134 21.25 2.94 -5.09
C LYS A 134 22.44 3.27 -5.98
N ARG A 135 22.22 3.93 -7.12
CA ARG A 135 23.31 4.44 -7.99
C ARG A 135 24.11 5.51 -7.27
N ARG A 136 23.47 6.48 -6.62
CA ARG A 136 24.12 7.48 -5.76
C ARG A 136 24.97 6.82 -4.68
N GLN A 137 24.41 5.89 -3.91
CA GLN A 137 25.14 5.19 -2.83
C GLN A 137 26.38 4.46 -3.35
N LYS A 138 26.29 3.81 -4.52
CA LYS A 138 27.44 3.16 -5.17
C LYS A 138 28.54 4.17 -5.54
N LYS A 139 28.17 5.38 -5.98
CA LYS A 139 29.12 6.44 -6.32
C LYS A 139 29.75 7.09 -5.10
N LEU A 140 28.99 7.25 -4.02
CA LEU A 140 29.51 7.68 -2.72
C LEU A 140 30.60 6.73 -2.20
N LEU A 141 30.36 5.42 -2.27
CA LEU A 141 31.36 4.41 -1.89
C LEU A 141 32.60 4.44 -2.79
N ASP A 142 32.44 4.66 -4.10
CA ASP A 142 33.57 4.81 -5.02
C ASP A 142 34.39 6.06 -4.64
N TYR A 143 33.74 7.20 -4.38
CA TYR A 143 34.37 8.44 -3.95
C TYR A 143 35.14 8.29 -2.64
N ASP A 144 34.52 7.74 -1.59
CA ASP A 144 35.16 7.52 -0.29
C ASP A 144 36.39 6.61 -0.41
N ALA A 145 36.33 5.58 -1.26
CA ALA A 145 37.47 4.69 -1.51
C ALA A 145 38.64 5.41 -2.20
N HIS A 146 38.36 6.22 -3.23
CA HIS A 146 39.38 6.99 -3.91
C HIS A 146 39.97 8.10 -3.03
N ARG A 147 39.14 8.78 -2.22
CA ARG A 147 39.58 9.76 -1.22
C ARG A 147 40.52 9.13 -0.19
N SER A 148 40.18 7.94 0.32
CA SER A 148 41.04 7.17 1.23
C SER A 148 42.38 6.77 0.58
N LYS A 149 42.36 6.38 -0.69
CA LYS A 149 43.59 6.06 -1.45
C LYS A 149 44.51 7.27 -1.59
N VAL A 150 43.95 8.45 -1.88
CA VAL A 150 44.72 9.71 -1.92
C VAL A 150 45.33 10.01 -0.56
N ARG A 151 44.54 9.97 0.53
CA ARG A 151 45.02 10.20 1.89
C ARG A 151 46.20 9.29 2.26
N LYS A 152 46.10 7.99 1.95
CA LYS A 152 47.20 7.03 2.19
C LYS A 152 48.47 7.34 1.40
N LEU A 153 48.35 7.87 0.18
CA LEU A 153 49.51 8.27 -0.64
C LEU A 153 50.13 9.59 -0.18
N ILE A 154 49.36 10.46 0.47
CA ILE A 154 49.87 11.66 1.14
C ILE A 154 50.63 11.25 2.41
N ASP A 155 50.01 10.42 3.25
CA ASP A 155 50.60 9.95 4.52
C ASP A 155 51.86 9.10 4.30
N LYS A 156 51.87 8.32 3.21
CA LYS A 156 53.02 7.51 2.77
C LYS A 156 53.31 7.74 1.28
N PRO A 157 54.16 8.72 0.96
CA PRO A 157 54.53 9.04 -0.42
C PRO A 157 55.10 7.83 -1.17
N SER A 158 54.73 7.73 -2.45
CA SER A 158 55.23 6.71 -3.37
C SER A 158 56.52 7.18 -4.04
N GLU A 159 57.41 6.25 -4.38
CA GLU A 159 58.62 6.55 -5.17
C GLU A 159 58.28 7.01 -6.60
N ASP A 160 57.16 6.54 -7.15
CA ASP A 160 56.58 7.03 -8.42
C ASP A 160 55.88 8.39 -8.21
N PRO A 161 56.44 9.52 -8.74
CA PRO A 161 55.86 10.85 -8.59
C PRO A 161 54.51 11.02 -9.30
N GLN A 162 54.18 10.16 -10.27
CA GLN A 162 52.92 10.22 -11.02
C GLN A 162 51.76 9.52 -10.30
N ARG A 163 52.05 8.72 -9.26
CA ARG A 163 51.05 7.90 -8.60
C ARG A 163 50.04 8.72 -7.80
N LEU A 164 50.49 9.76 -7.10
CA LEU A 164 49.61 10.65 -6.35
C LEU A 164 48.73 11.50 -7.29
N PRO A 165 49.29 12.22 -8.30
CA PRO A 165 48.48 12.97 -9.27
C PRO A 165 47.39 12.12 -9.96
N ARG A 166 47.72 10.87 -10.34
CA ARG A 166 46.73 9.94 -10.92
C ARG A 166 45.62 9.57 -9.93
N ALA A 167 45.96 9.31 -8.67
CA ALA A 167 44.97 8.99 -7.64
C ALA A 167 44.07 10.19 -7.33
N GLU A 168 44.60 11.40 -7.33
CA GLU A 168 43.83 12.65 -7.18
C GLU A 168 42.87 12.86 -8.35
N GLN A 169 43.33 12.63 -9.58
CA GLN A 169 42.47 12.68 -10.76
C GLN A 169 41.32 11.67 -10.68
N GLU A 170 41.61 10.42 -10.30
CA GLU A 170 40.58 9.39 -10.08
C GLU A 170 39.57 9.80 -8.99
N ALA A 171 40.05 10.40 -7.88
CA ALA A 171 39.20 10.86 -6.79
C ALA A 171 38.30 12.03 -7.21
N ASN A 172 38.82 12.98 -7.98
CA ASN A 172 38.04 14.10 -8.52
C ASN A 172 36.96 13.62 -9.49
N MET A 173 37.28 12.70 -10.39
CA MET A 173 36.27 12.09 -11.27
C MET A 173 35.18 11.35 -10.48
N ALA A 174 35.56 10.60 -9.44
CA ALA A 174 34.60 9.90 -8.60
C ALA A 174 33.70 10.87 -7.82
N ARG A 175 34.27 11.99 -7.35
CA ARG A 175 33.56 13.09 -6.69
C ARG A 175 32.50 13.71 -7.61
N GLU A 176 32.89 14.13 -8.82
CA GLU A 176 31.96 14.74 -9.78
C GLU A 176 30.77 13.82 -10.11
N MET A 177 31.03 12.52 -10.30
CA MET A 177 29.96 11.54 -10.54
C MET A 177 29.02 11.39 -9.33
N TYR A 178 29.56 11.43 -8.12
CA TYR A 178 28.77 11.35 -6.88
C TYR A 178 27.94 12.63 -6.69
N GLU A 179 28.58 13.79 -6.71
CA GLU A 179 27.95 15.11 -6.51
C GLU A 179 26.85 15.35 -7.53
N GLY A 180 27.07 14.98 -8.80
CA GLY A 180 26.04 15.09 -9.84
C GLY A 180 24.76 14.29 -9.51
N LEU A 181 24.89 13.04 -9.06
CA LEU A 181 23.73 12.23 -8.66
C LEU A 181 23.11 12.72 -7.35
N ASN A 182 23.93 13.18 -6.42
CA ASN A 182 23.49 13.70 -5.13
C ASN A 182 22.60 14.94 -5.32
N SER A 183 23.05 15.91 -6.10
CA SER A 183 22.31 17.15 -6.38
C SER A 183 20.98 16.88 -7.08
N ILE A 184 20.93 15.92 -8.02
CA ILE A 184 19.67 15.51 -8.66
C ILE A 184 18.69 14.97 -7.62
N LEU A 185 19.13 14.05 -6.76
CA LEU A 185 18.25 13.43 -5.77
C LEU A 185 17.77 14.41 -4.70
N ILE A 186 18.64 15.32 -4.24
CA ILE A 186 18.25 16.39 -3.32
C ILE A 186 17.18 17.30 -3.96
N ALA A 187 17.30 17.59 -5.26
CA ALA A 187 16.33 18.43 -5.95
C ALA A 187 15.00 17.70 -6.25
N ASP A 188 15.03 16.39 -6.50
CA ASP A 188 13.86 15.65 -7.02
C ASP A 188 13.08 14.89 -5.95
N LEU A 189 13.71 14.39 -4.88
CA LEU A 189 13.00 13.70 -3.79
C LEU A 189 11.90 14.57 -3.14
N PRO A 190 12.12 15.87 -2.85
CA PRO A 190 11.05 16.74 -2.33
C PRO A 190 9.84 16.82 -3.28
N LYS A 191 10.10 16.90 -4.59
CA LYS A 191 9.03 16.97 -5.61
C LYS A 191 8.21 15.69 -5.64
N VAL A 192 8.87 14.53 -5.56
CA VAL A 192 8.17 13.23 -5.44
C VAL A 192 7.28 13.20 -4.19
N VAL A 193 7.78 13.73 -3.07
CA VAL A 193 7.02 13.81 -1.82
C VAL A 193 5.82 14.75 -1.95
N GLU A 194 5.97 15.89 -2.61
CA GLU A 194 4.91 16.87 -2.85
C GLU A 194 3.80 16.34 -3.77
N LEU A 195 4.17 15.57 -4.80
CA LEU A 195 3.22 14.97 -5.74
C LEU A 195 2.21 14.01 -5.08
N ARG A 196 2.44 13.57 -3.84
CA ARG A 196 1.50 12.73 -3.11
C ARG A 196 0.09 13.33 -3.02
N VAL A 197 -0.03 14.65 -2.85
CA VAL A 197 -1.33 15.32 -2.65
C VAL A 197 -2.16 15.29 -3.93
N PRO A 198 -1.70 15.90 -5.06
CA PRO A 198 -2.49 15.90 -6.28
C PRO A 198 -2.74 14.49 -6.84
N TYR A 199 -1.91 13.50 -6.50
CA TYR A 199 -2.13 12.11 -6.90
C TYR A 199 -3.17 11.39 -6.03
N LEU A 200 -3.12 11.60 -4.71
CA LEU A 200 -3.99 10.89 -3.77
C LEU A 200 -5.35 11.56 -3.59
N ASP A 201 -5.47 12.87 -3.78
CA ASP A 201 -6.75 13.60 -3.65
C ASP A 201 -7.91 13.00 -4.48
N PRO A 202 -7.77 12.78 -5.81
CA PRO A 202 -8.85 12.19 -6.59
C PRO A 202 -9.12 10.73 -6.20
N THR A 203 -8.08 10.00 -5.79
CA THR A 203 -8.19 8.61 -5.31
C THR A 203 -8.98 8.56 -4.00
N PHE A 204 -8.71 9.49 -3.09
CA PHE A 204 -9.41 9.61 -1.81
C PHE A 204 -10.87 10.02 -2.01
N GLU A 205 -11.14 10.99 -2.89
CA GLU A 205 -12.50 11.38 -3.25
C GLU A 205 -13.28 10.19 -3.84
N ALA A 206 -12.66 9.44 -4.76
CA ALA A 206 -13.27 8.26 -5.36
C ALA A 206 -13.57 7.15 -4.34
N LEU A 207 -12.65 6.91 -3.39
CA LEU A 207 -12.84 5.98 -2.28
C LEU A 207 -14.10 6.33 -1.46
N VAL A 208 -14.23 7.59 -1.04
CA VAL A 208 -15.37 8.05 -0.25
C VAL A 208 -16.67 7.96 -1.05
N LYS A 209 -16.66 8.33 -2.33
CA LYS A 209 -17.84 8.24 -3.20
C LYS A 209 -18.28 6.79 -3.42
N ALA A 210 -17.35 5.86 -3.65
CA ALA A 210 -17.67 4.45 -3.79
C ALA A 210 -18.29 3.87 -2.51
N GLN A 211 -17.77 4.25 -1.34
CA GLN A 211 -18.34 3.86 -0.04
C GLN A 211 -19.74 4.42 0.15
N LEU A 212 -19.94 5.72 -0.13
CA LEU A 212 -21.24 6.37 -0.02
C LEU A 212 -22.28 5.72 -0.93
N GLN A 213 -21.94 5.51 -2.21
CA GLN A 213 -22.83 4.90 -3.19
C GLN A 213 -23.24 3.48 -2.77
N PHE A 214 -22.29 2.67 -2.30
CA PHE A 214 -22.59 1.33 -1.79
C PHE A 214 -23.57 1.37 -0.62
N CYS A 215 -23.33 2.24 0.37
CA CYS A 215 -24.19 2.37 1.53
C CYS A 215 -25.60 2.87 1.16
N GLN A 216 -25.69 3.85 0.26
CA GLN A 216 -26.97 4.37 -0.22
C GLN A 216 -27.78 3.32 -0.96
N SER A 217 -27.19 2.61 -1.94
CA SER A 217 -27.89 1.53 -2.63
C SER A 217 -28.31 0.44 -1.64
N SER A 218 -27.41 0.00 -0.77
CA SER A 218 -27.73 -1.03 0.24
C SER A 218 -28.91 -0.63 1.14
N TYR A 219 -28.95 0.63 1.57
CA TYR A 219 -30.06 1.15 2.36
C TYR A 219 -31.37 1.15 1.57
N GLU A 220 -31.39 1.68 0.35
CA GLU A 220 -32.59 1.76 -0.49
C GLU A 220 -33.18 0.37 -0.77
N GLN A 221 -32.32 -0.62 -1.04
CA GLN A 221 -32.74 -1.99 -1.34
C GLN A 221 -33.33 -2.67 -0.09
N LEU A 222 -32.69 -2.50 1.08
CA LEU A 222 -33.17 -3.08 2.33
C LEU A 222 -34.40 -2.38 2.89
N GLU A 223 -34.49 -1.06 2.76
CA GLU A 223 -35.68 -0.28 3.19
C GLU A 223 -36.93 -0.70 2.41
N GLY A 224 -36.77 -1.11 1.14
CA GLY A 224 -37.86 -1.70 0.35
C GLY A 224 -38.51 -2.93 1.01
N LEU A 225 -37.76 -3.67 1.85
CA LEU A 225 -38.28 -4.84 2.56
C LEU A 225 -39.13 -4.48 3.77
N ARG A 226 -39.09 -3.23 4.25
CA ARG A 226 -39.75 -2.82 5.50
C ARG A 226 -41.23 -3.20 5.54
N HIS A 227 -41.92 -3.13 4.40
CA HIS A 227 -43.35 -3.45 4.30
C HIS A 227 -43.67 -4.94 4.39
N HIS A 228 -42.68 -5.81 4.22
CA HIS A 228 -42.82 -7.27 4.37
C HIS A 228 -42.67 -7.74 5.81
N PHE A 229 -42.18 -6.87 6.70
CA PHE A 229 -41.97 -7.18 8.11
C PHE A 229 -42.96 -6.45 9.01
N PRO A 230 -43.23 -6.98 10.22
CA PRO A 230 -44.08 -6.29 11.19
C PRO A 230 -43.54 -4.88 11.49
N PRO A 231 -44.40 -3.87 11.65
CA PRO A 231 -43.97 -2.48 11.85
C PRO A 231 -43.13 -2.34 13.13
N GLU A 232 -42.10 -1.49 13.06
CA GLU A 232 -41.37 -1.04 14.25
C GLU A 232 -42.32 -0.22 15.14
N THR A 233 -42.39 -0.57 16.42
CA THR A 233 -43.08 0.22 17.46
C THR A 233 -42.01 0.69 18.45
N ASP A 234 -42.23 1.82 19.13
CA ASP A 234 -41.28 2.46 20.07
C ASP A 234 -40.80 1.57 21.25
N ALA A 235 -41.25 0.31 21.31
CA ALA A 235 -40.86 -0.72 22.27
C ALA A 235 -39.83 -1.73 21.71
N SER A 236 -38.96 -1.31 20.77
CA SER A 236 -38.02 -2.19 20.05
C SER A 236 -37.16 -3.08 20.98
N ASP A 237 -36.66 -2.53 22.10
CA ASP A 237 -35.88 -3.30 23.08
C ASP A 237 -36.70 -4.39 23.78
N ARG A 238 -37.96 -4.10 24.15
CA ARG A 238 -38.85 -5.11 24.75
C ARG A 238 -39.20 -6.22 23.76
N ARG A 239 -39.31 -5.87 22.48
CA ARG A 239 -39.64 -6.83 21.42
C ARG A 239 -38.51 -7.79 21.12
N VAL A 240 -37.23 -7.37 21.22
CA VAL A 240 -36.09 -8.29 21.11
C VAL A 240 -36.15 -9.30 22.25
N ASP A 241 -36.38 -8.86 23.49
CA ASP A 241 -36.52 -9.75 24.64
C ASP A 241 -37.73 -10.70 24.51
N ASP A 242 -38.87 -10.21 24.01
CA ASP A 242 -40.07 -11.00 23.75
C ASP A 242 -39.84 -12.05 22.65
N VAL A 243 -39.15 -11.70 21.57
CA VAL A 243 -38.79 -12.64 20.50
C VAL A 243 -37.80 -13.68 21.02
N LEU A 244 -36.80 -13.27 21.80
CA LEU A 244 -35.87 -14.19 22.46
C LEU A 244 -36.57 -15.11 23.47
N GLN A 245 -37.65 -14.63 24.11
CA GLN A 245 -38.48 -15.44 24.99
C GLN A 245 -39.34 -16.43 24.20
N GLN A 246 -39.99 -16.01 23.11
CA GLN A 246 -40.71 -16.91 22.20
C GLN A 246 -39.78 -17.99 21.63
N MET A 247 -38.55 -17.64 21.25
CA MET A 247 -37.54 -18.60 20.81
C MET A 247 -37.16 -19.61 21.91
N ARG A 248 -37.10 -19.18 23.18
CA ARG A 248 -36.88 -20.07 24.33
C ARG A 248 -38.07 -21.00 24.60
N GLU A 249 -39.29 -20.52 24.39
CA GLU A 249 -40.53 -21.29 24.54
C GLU A 249 -40.71 -22.32 23.42
N LEU A 250 -40.13 -22.10 22.24
CA LEU A 250 -40.06 -23.03 21.12
C LEU A 250 -39.08 -24.21 21.35
N SER A 251 -38.61 -24.46 22.59
CA SER A 251 -37.68 -25.55 22.89
C SER A 251 -38.22 -26.90 22.40
N ILE A 252 -37.63 -27.41 21.33
CA ILE A 252 -37.99 -28.69 20.70
C ILE A 252 -37.55 -29.88 21.57
N CYS A 253 -36.72 -29.65 22.60
CA CYS A 253 -36.41 -30.61 23.64
C CYS A 253 -37.05 -30.17 24.96
N GLY A 254 -38.38 -30.30 25.05
CA GLY A 254 -39.04 -30.38 26.34
C GLY A 254 -38.76 -31.76 26.96
N ASN A 255 -38.12 -31.76 28.13
CA ASN A 255 -38.05 -32.86 29.10
C ASN A 255 -38.09 -34.29 28.53
N PHE A 256 -36.91 -34.85 28.24
CA PHE A 256 -36.61 -36.25 28.51
C PHE A 256 -35.51 -36.32 29.58
#